data_AF-A0A6G3XJ86-F1
#
_entry.id   AF-A0A6G3XJ86-F1
#
_cell.length_a   1.000
_cell.length_b   1.000
_cell.length_c   1.000
_cell.angle_alpha   90.00
_cell.angle_beta   90.00
_cell.angle_gamma   90.00
#
_symmetry.space_group_name_H-M   'P 1'
#
loop_
_entity.id
_entity.type
_entity.pdbx_description
1 polymer ?
#
loop_
_entity_poly.entity_id
_entity_poly.type
_entity_poly.pdbx_seq_one_letter_code
_entity_poly.pdbx_strand_id
1 'polypeptide(L)'
;MWLAFAFVLVISFTSGGTSLLILFLTIAFVAVTQWLILRMWKAYLLGRAVKVTPESFPEIHAEIAELRQRLDYHRPVDVYIADDVNGKMTVTSLLGTRVLLIEGGFAAELQEDGPAALRFMLGSFIGWLKARHGRMTLSVLILDRLRYLTYVVPWILSYWRCSKYTCDQYGYLCAEDLHASLGVIARLTVGKELGPSISPTGVLEQAHQVSRRTLSRYAELSQAQPHMVNRYLNLIAFAGSVMPADYARFRAGLDEKGRRILRDLILQTPHRQSPVSQHWPAA
;
A
#
# COMPACT_ATOMS: atom_id res chain seq x y z
N MET A 1 -9.35 15.14 24.88
CA MET A 1 -8.11 14.59 25.46
C MET A 1 -6.87 15.44 25.10
N TRP A 2 -6.53 15.60 23.82
CA TRP A 2 -5.35 16.38 23.39
C TRP A 2 -5.40 17.87 23.75
N LEU A 3 -6.57 18.49 23.74
CA LEU A 3 -6.76 19.88 24.18
C LEU A 3 -6.55 20.05 25.70
N ALA A 4 -7.00 19.07 26.50
CA ALA A 4 -6.77 19.06 27.94
C ALA A 4 -5.29 18.83 28.27
N PHE A 5 -4.61 17.96 27.51
CA PHE A 5 -3.17 17.76 27.61
C PHE A 5 -2.39 19.04 27.30
N ALA A 6 -2.72 19.74 26.20
CA ALA A 6 -2.09 21.00 25.83
C ALA A 6 -2.31 22.09 26.89
N PHE A 7 -3.51 22.16 27.47
CA PHE A 7 -3.85 23.10 28.53
C PHE A 7 -3.04 22.87 29.82
N VAL A 8 -2.89 21.61 30.26
CA VAL A 8 -2.07 21.25 31.43
C VAL A 8 -0.59 21.52 31.18
N LEU A 9 -0.11 21.31 29.95
CA LEU A 9 1.27 21.60 29.56
C LEU A 9 1.58 23.11 29.64
N VAL A 10 0.63 23.96 29.19
CA VAL A 10 0.75 25.43 29.27
C VAL A 10 0.76 25.91 30.72
N ILE A 11 -0.10 25.36 31.59
CA ILE A 11 -0.16 25.70 33.03
C ILE A 11 1.11 25.25 33.77
N SER A 12 1.70 24.14 33.35
CA SER A 12 2.95 23.65 33.93
C SER A 12 4.12 24.59 33.61
N PHE A 13 4.17 25.18 32.41
CA PHE A 13 5.25 26.11 32.05
C PHE A 13 5.23 27.44 32.81
N THR A 14 4.08 27.86 33.34
CA THR A 14 3.92 29.14 34.05
C THR A 14 4.15 29.07 35.57
N SER A 15 4.26 27.87 36.17
CA SER A 15 4.12 27.68 37.63
C SER A 15 5.37 27.31 38.43
N GLY A 16 6.59 27.37 37.86
CA GLY A 16 7.84 27.15 38.62
C GLY A 16 8.07 25.68 39.03
N GLY A 17 8.80 25.39 40.12
CA GLY A 17 9.37 24.05 40.42
C GLY A 17 8.39 22.86 40.54
N THR A 18 7.10 23.08 40.73
CA THR A 18 6.04 22.04 40.68
C THR A 18 5.71 21.59 39.25
N SER A 19 6.17 22.33 38.24
CA SER A 19 5.97 22.07 36.80
C SER A 19 6.50 20.73 36.32
N LEU A 20 7.66 20.27 36.83
CA LEU A 20 8.29 19.04 36.38
C LEU A 20 7.48 17.80 36.79
N LEU A 21 6.93 17.80 38.01
CA LEU A 21 6.08 16.72 38.49
C LEU A 21 4.76 16.66 37.72
N ILE A 22 4.11 17.81 37.48
CA ILE A 22 2.87 17.88 36.70
C ILE A 22 3.13 17.41 35.26
N LEU A 23 4.23 17.84 34.64
CA LEU A 23 4.62 17.41 33.30
C LEU A 23 4.85 15.88 33.25
N PHE A 24 5.60 15.33 34.21
CA PHE A 24 5.83 13.89 34.31
C PHE A 24 4.53 13.10 34.45
N LEU A 25 3.65 13.49 35.39
CA LEU A 25 2.35 12.84 35.60
C LEU A 25 1.47 12.92 34.37
N THR A 26 1.50 14.06 33.67
CA THR A 26 0.72 14.25 32.43
C THR A 26 1.26 13.37 31.29
N ILE A 27 2.58 13.28 31.12
CA ILE A 27 3.21 12.37 30.15
C ILE A 27 2.87 10.92 30.49
N ALA A 28 3.00 10.53 31.75
CA ALA A 28 2.65 9.19 32.22
C ALA A 28 1.17 8.87 31.95
N PHE A 29 0.25 9.79 32.27
CA PHE A 29 -1.18 9.63 32.01
C PHE A 29 -1.48 9.44 30.52
N VAL A 30 -0.87 10.25 29.64
CA VAL A 30 -1.03 10.08 28.18
C VAL A 30 -0.45 8.76 27.70
N ALA A 31 0.73 8.36 28.19
CA ALA A 31 1.36 7.10 27.82
C ALA A 31 0.48 5.90 28.24
N VAL A 32 -0.02 5.89 29.47
CA VAL A 32 -0.91 4.85 30.00
C VAL A 32 -2.23 4.82 29.23
N THR A 33 -2.83 5.98 28.97
CA THR A 33 -4.10 6.06 28.22
C THR A 33 -3.92 5.56 26.78
N GLN A 34 -2.84 5.98 26.11
CA GLN A 34 -2.54 5.52 24.74
C GLN A 34 -2.28 4.02 24.71
N TRP A 35 -1.54 3.49 25.68
CA TRP A 35 -1.32 2.06 25.82
C TRP A 35 -2.62 1.28 26.05
N LEU A 36 -3.54 1.82 26.87
CA LEU A 36 -4.85 1.22 27.13
C LEU A 36 -5.72 1.24 25.86
N ILE A 37 -5.75 2.35 25.12
CA ILE A 37 -6.46 2.46 23.83
C ILE A 37 -5.94 1.42 22.84
N LEU A 38 -4.61 1.28 22.69
CA LEU A 38 -4.01 0.29 21.80
C LEU A 38 -4.33 -1.15 22.22
N ARG A 39 -4.39 -1.43 23.53
CA ARG A 39 -4.81 -2.73 24.06
C ARG A 39 -6.28 -3.02 23.79
N MET A 40 -7.15 -2.04 24.02
CA MET A 40 -8.59 -2.16 23.72
C MET A 40 -8.81 -2.37 22.22
N TRP A 41 -8.06 -1.67 21.38
CA TRP A 41 -8.15 -1.86 19.93
C TRP A 41 -7.68 -3.25 19.51
N LYS A 42 -6.61 -3.78 20.11
CA LYS A 42 -6.18 -5.18 19.91
C LYS A 42 -7.27 -6.16 20.30
N ALA A 43 -7.88 -5.99 21.47
CA ALA A 43 -8.97 -6.85 21.94
C ALA A 43 -10.18 -6.77 21.01
N TYR A 44 -10.55 -5.56 20.56
CA TYR A 44 -11.62 -5.34 19.60
C TYR A 44 -11.35 -6.06 18.27
N LEU A 45 -10.11 -5.98 17.77
CA LEU A 45 -9.72 -6.65 16.54
C LEU A 45 -9.79 -8.18 16.68
N LEU A 46 -9.29 -8.73 17.79
CA LEU A 46 -9.38 -10.16 18.09
C LEU A 46 -10.82 -10.66 18.22
N GLY A 47 -11.77 -9.80 18.62
CA GLY A 47 -13.18 -10.16 18.76
C GLY A 47 -14.00 -10.05 17.48
N ARG A 48 -13.51 -9.36 16.43
CA ARG A 48 -14.29 -9.04 15.21
C ARG A 48 -13.64 -9.47 13.90
N ALA A 49 -12.38 -9.89 13.94
CA ALA A 49 -11.64 -10.36 12.79
C ALA A 49 -11.02 -11.71 13.09
N VAL A 50 -10.93 -12.57 12.10
CA VAL A 50 -10.26 -13.86 12.21
C VAL A 50 -8.80 -13.68 11.83
N LYS A 51 -7.88 -14.06 12.73
CA LYS A 51 -6.45 -14.00 12.44
C LYS A 51 -6.10 -15.08 11.42
N VAL A 52 -5.27 -14.74 10.44
CA VAL A 52 -4.66 -15.71 9.53
C VAL A 52 -3.62 -16.52 10.29
N THR A 53 -3.95 -17.79 10.53
CA THR A 53 -3.10 -18.81 11.15
C THR A 53 -3.12 -20.07 10.28
N PRO A 54 -2.20 -21.03 10.49
CA PRO A 54 -2.23 -22.31 9.79
C PRO A 54 -3.56 -23.06 9.92
N GLU A 55 -4.29 -22.86 11.01
CA GLU A 55 -5.56 -23.53 11.31
C GLU A 55 -6.77 -22.79 10.73
N SER A 56 -6.70 -21.45 10.64
CA SER A 56 -7.83 -20.63 10.21
C SER A 56 -7.86 -20.44 8.69
N PHE A 57 -6.70 -20.11 8.09
CA PHE A 57 -6.55 -19.83 6.67
C PHE A 57 -5.21 -20.39 6.17
N PRO A 58 -5.06 -21.73 6.03
CA PRO A 58 -3.79 -22.39 5.75
C PRO A 58 -3.12 -21.90 4.46
N GLU A 59 -3.89 -21.72 3.40
CA GLU A 59 -3.39 -21.27 2.08
C GLU A 59 -2.80 -19.86 2.15
N ILE A 60 -3.55 -18.90 2.70
CA ILE A 60 -3.11 -17.51 2.85
C ILE A 60 -1.89 -17.45 3.79
N HIS A 61 -1.90 -18.23 4.86
CA HIS A 61 -0.76 -18.30 5.79
C HIS A 61 0.51 -18.83 5.10
N ALA A 62 0.39 -19.89 4.29
CA ALA A 62 1.52 -20.45 3.53
C ALA A 62 2.10 -19.43 2.54
N GLU A 63 1.24 -18.75 1.79
CA GLU A 63 1.64 -17.69 0.84
C GLU A 63 2.34 -16.53 1.57
N ILE A 64 1.83 -16.09 2.73
CA ILE A 64 2.52 -15.05 3.53
C ILE A 64 3.93 -15.52 3.95
N ALA A 65 4.07 -16.76 4.38
CA ALA A 65 5.36 -17.30 4.82
C ALA A 65 6.38 -17.37 3.66
N GLU A 66 5.94 -17.89 2.50
CA GLU A 66 6.75 -17.96 1.28
C GLU A 66 7.18 -16.56 0.83
N LEU A 67 6.24 -15.62 0.72
CA LEU A 67 6.52 -14.26 0.27
C LEU A 67 7.43 -13.49 1.24
N ARG A 68 7.30 -13.71 2.55
CA ARG A 68 8.21 -13.14 3.54
C ARG A 68 9.64 -13.66 3.37
N GLN A 69 9.80 -14.95 3.07
CA GLN A 69 11.11 -15.53 2.78
C GLN A 69 11.66 -14.98 1.47
N ARG A 70 10.87 -15.01 0.39
CA ARG A 70 11.23 -14.51 -0.94
C ARG A 70 11.64 -13.04 -0.94
N LEU A 71 10.96 -12.22 -0.13
CA LEU A 71 11.24 -10.79 0.00
C LEU A 71 12.21 -10.46 1.15
N ASP A 72 12.82 -11.45 1.80
CA ASP A 72 13.78 -11.27 2.90
C ASP A 72 13.23 -10.35 4.00
N TYR A 73 12.03 -10.67 4.50
CA TYR A 73 11.29 -9.89 5.48
C TYR A 73 11.06 -10.66 6.79
N HIS A 74 11.85 -10.34 7.82
CA HIS A 74 11.86 -11.08 9.08
C HIS A 74 10.98 -10.51 10.20
N ARG A 75 10.50 -9.28 10.08
CA ARG A 75 9.70 -8.64 11.15
C ARG A 75 8.32 -9.30 11.30
N PRO A 76 7.70 -9.24 12.48
CA PRO A 76 6.37 -9.80 12.68
C PRO A 76 5.33 -9.06 11.85
N VAL A 77 4.45 -9.84 11.22
CA VAL A 77 3.28 -9.40 10.46
C VAL A 77 2.11 -10.24 10.92
N ASP A 78 1.03 -9.58 11.31
CA ASP A 78 -0.23 -10.25 11.53
C ASP A 78 -1.19 -9.87 10.40
N VAL A 79 -1.88 -10.86 9.84
CA VAL A 79 -2.94 -10.65 8.85
C VAL A 79 -4.25 -11.10 9.46
N TYR A 80 -5.30 -10.32 9.26
CA TYR A 80 -6.64 -10.54 9.77
C TYR A 80 -7.65 -10.38 8.64
N ILE A 81 -8.66 -11.24 8.63
CA ILE A 81 -9.79 -11.16 7.73
C ILE A 81 -11.00 -10.70 8.53
N ALA A 82 -11.64 -9.63 8.06
CA ALA A 82 -12.78 -8.99 8.71
C ALA A 82 -13.86 -8.67 7.69
N ASP A 83 -15.12 -8.61 8.14
CA ASP A 83 -16.25 -8.24 7.29
C ASP A 83 -16.25 -6.72 6.98
N ASP A 84 -16.13 -5.90 8.02
CA ASP A 84 -16.11 -4.44 7.91
C ASP A 84 -14.68 -3.90 7.94
N VAL A 85 -14.15 -3.56 6.77
CA VAL A 85 -12.87 -2.88 6.60
C VAL A 85 -13.11 -1.57 5.86
N ASN A 86 -12.38 -0.51 6.23
CA ASN A 86 -12.44 0.75 5.48
C ASN A 86 -11.82 0.55 4.08
N GLY A 87 -12.68 0.32 3.08
CA GLY A 87 -12.29 -0.18 1.77
C GLY A 87 -11.86 -1.66 1.83
N LYS A 88 -11.25 -2.15 0.74
CA LYS A 88 -10.91 -3.57 0.62
C LYS A 88 -9.77 -4.06 1.53
N MET A 89 -8.91 -3.14 1.94
CA MET A 89 -7.72 -3.45 2.71
C MET A 89 -7.25 -2.23 3.50
N THR A 90 -6.91 -2.44 4.77
CA THR A 90 -6.33 -1.41 5.62
C THR A 90 -5.08 -1.93 6.31
N VAL A 91 -4.06 -1.09 6.40
CA VAL A 91 -2.84 -1.40 7.15
C VAL A 91 -2.77 -0.57 8.40
N THR A 92 -2.59 -1.22 9.54
CA THR A 92 -2.40 -0.57 10.83
C THR A 92 -1.16 -1.09 11.57
N SER A 93 -0.84 -0.48 12.71
CA SER A 93 0.24 -0.86 13.59
C SER A 93 -0.30 -1.01 15.00
N LEU A 94 -0.19 -2.21 15.58
CA LEU A 94 -0.59 -2.49 16.95
C LEU A 94 0.64 -2.92 17.76
N LEU A 95 1.01 -2.11 18.76
CA LEU A 95 2.05 -2.44 19.74
C LEU A 95 3.39 -2.91 19.10
N GLY A 96 3.79 -2.30 17.98
CA GLY A 96 5.01 -2.65 17.25
C GLY A 96 4.85 -3.72 16.18
N THR A 97 3.72 -4.45 16.15
CA THR A 97 3.38 -5.39 15.07
C THR A 97 2.60 -4.68 13.96
N ARG A 98 2.96 -4.98 12.71
CA ARG A 98 2.24 -4.49 11.54
C ARG A 98 1.08 -5.43 11.24
N VAL A 99 -0.10 -4.85 11.09
CA VAL A 99 -1.35 -5.58 10.96
C VAL A 99 -1.98 -5.25 9.62
N LEU A 100 -2.24 -6.28 8.82
CA LEU A 100 -3.04 -6.19 7.60
C LEU A 100 -4.47 -6.62 7.90
N LEU A 101 -5.43 -5.77 7.53
CA LEU A 101 -6.85 -6.10 7.54
C LEU A 101 -7.32 -6.25 6.10
N ILE A 102 -7.91 -7.39 5.80
CA ILE A 102 -8.47 -7.73 4.49
C ILE A 102 -9.98 -7.92 4.66
N GLU A 103 -10.76 -7.29 3.78
CA GLU A 103 -12.20 -7.56 3.69
C GLU A 103 -12.44 -9.01 3.27
N GLY A 104 -13.34 -9.72 3.95
CA GLY A 104 -13.62 -11.14 3.71
C GLY A 104 -14.04 -11.45 2.27
N GLY A 105 -14.95 -10.64 1.70
CA GLY A 105 -15.37 -10.79 0.30
C GLY A 105 -14.20 -10.66 -0.68
N PHE A 106 -13.33 -9.68 -0.44
CA PHE A 106 -12.15 -9.47 -1.25
C PHE A 106 -11.08 -10.57 -1.09
N ALA A 107 -10.90 -11.12 0.11
CA ALA A 107 -10.00 -12.26 0.32
C ALA A 107 -10.47 -13.49 -0.46
N ALA A 108 -11.78 -13.77 -0.44
CA ALA A 108 -12.38 -14.86 -1.20
C ALA A 108 -12.21 -14.67 -2.72
N GLU A 109 -12.42 -13.44 -3.22
CA GLU A 109 -12.18 -13.09 -4.63
C GLU A 109 -10.75 -13.42 -5.09
N LEU A 110 -9.76 -13.07 -4.27
CA LEU A 110 -8.36 -13.31 -4.61
C LEU A 110 -8.00 -14.80 -4.61
N GLN A 111 -8.67 -15.61 -3.78
CA GLN A 111 -8.52 -17.06 -3.82
C GLN A 111 -9.20 -17.67 -5.05
N GLU A 112 -10.39 -17.19 -5.43
CA GLU A 112 -11.11 -17.62 -6.65
C GLU A 112 -10.29 -17.36 -7.92
N ASP A 113 -9.60 -16.22 -8.00
CA ASP A 113 -8.73 -15.85 -9.13
C ASP A 113 -7.44 -16.67 -9.23
N GLY A 114 -7.10 -17.41 -8.17
CA GLY A 114 -5.89 -18.22 -8.09
C GLY A 114 -4.70 -17.55 -7.40
N PRO A 115 -3.60 -18.30 -7.22
CA PRO A 115 -2.50 -17.92 -6.33
C PRO A 115 -1.79 -16.64 -6.77
N ALA A 116 -1.73 -16.34 -8.07
CA ALA A 116 -1.06 -15.14 -8.57
C ALA A 116 -1.74 -13.84 -8.11
N ALA A 117 -3.07 -13.80 -8.06
CA ALA A 117 -3.80 -12.62 -7.58
C ALA A 117 -3.56 -12.37 -6.09
N LEU A 118 -3.61 -13.45 -5.29
CA LEU A 118 -3.30 -13.41 -3.87
C LEU A 118 -1.84 -12.97 -3.62
N ARG A 119 -0.88 -13.54 -4.38
CA ARG A 119 0.55 -13.17 -4.32
C ARG A 119 0.80 -11.73 -4.69
N PHE A 120 0.10 -11.19 -5.69
CA PHE A 120 0.21 -9.79 -6.05
C PHE A 120 -0.17 -8.88 -4.88
N MET A 121 -1.30 -9.18 -4.24
CA MET A 121 -1.83 -8.40 -3.13
C MET A 121 -0.92 -8.48 -1.89
N LEU A 122 -0.58 -9.70 -1.46
CA LEU A 122 0.28 -9.94 -0.29
C LEU A 122 1.71 -9.45 -0.53
N GLY A 123 2.26 -9.68 -1.71
CA GLY A 123 3.58 -9.21 -2.13
C GLY A 123 3.66 -7.69 -2.16
N SER A 124 2.60 -7.01 -2.62
CA SER A 124 2.50 -5.55 -2.58
C SER A 124 2.51 -5.03 -1.13
N PHE A 125 1.83 -5.73 -0.23
CA PHE A 125 1.81 -5.37 1.18
C PHE A 125 3.17 -5.61 1.88
N ILE A 126 3.81 -6.76 1.68
CA ILE A 126 5.13 -7.04 2.25
C ILE A 126 6.18 -6.10 1.64
N GLY A 127 6.09 -5.82 0.34
CA GLY A 127 6.89 -4.81 -0.34
C GLY A 127 6.71 -3.42 0.27
N TRP A 128 5.47 -3.04 0.60
CA TRP A 128 5.19 -1.80 1.34
C TRP A 128 5.87 -1.77 2.71
N LEU A 129 5.81 -2.89 3.45
CA LEU A 129 6.48 -3.00 4.75
C LEU A 129 7.99 -2.83 4.59
N LYS A 130 8.60 -3.53 3.63
CA LYS A 130 10.04 -3.46 3.33
C LYS A 130 10.45 -2.04 2.92
N ALA A 131 9.69 -1.38 2.05
CA ALA A 131 9.97 -0.02 1.59
C ALA A 131 9.81 1.06 2.68
N ARG A 132 8.88 0.86 3.62
CA ARG A 132 8.55 1.85 4.66
C ARG A 132 9.43 1.74 5.91
N HIS A 133 10.08 0.60 6.14
CA HIS A 133 10.96 0.45 7.30
C HIS A 133 12.24 1.28 7.14
N GLY A 134 12.39 2.26 8.02
CA GLY A 134 13.66 2.93 8.33
C GLY A 134 13.75 4.42 8.01
N ARG A 135 13.04 4.95 7.00
CA ARG A 135 13.47 6.24 6.44
C ARG A 135 12.67 7.48 6.83
N MET A 136 11.36 7.36 7.06
CA MET A 136 10.48 8.55 7.17
C MET A 136 9.49 8.53 8.33
N THR A 137 9.27 7.41 9.03
CA THR A 137 8.22 7.34 10.07
C THR A 137 8.51 8.26 11.25
N LEU A 138 9.74 8.28 11.75
CA LEU A 138 10.13 9.17 12.84
C LEU A 138 10.09 10.63 12.39
N SER A 139 10.60 10.91 11.18
CA SER A 139 10.65 12.25 10.58
C SER A 139 9.24 12.83 10.39
N VAL A 140 8.31 12.06 9.85
CA VAL A 140 6.91 12.45 9.66
C VAL A 140 6.22 12.69 11.01
N LEU A 141 6.45 11.83 12.00
CA LEU A 141 5.89 12.02 13.35
C LEU A 141 6.41 13.31 14.01
N ILE A 142 7.71 13.60 13.86
CA ILE A 142 8.32 14.83 14.37
C ILE A 142 7.75 16.05 13.63
N LEU A 143 7.66 16.00 12.29
CA LEU A 143 7.13 17.07 11.45
C LEU A 143 5.66 17.39 11.74
N ASP A 144 4.83 16.37 11.97
CA ASP A 144 3.43 16.50 12.37
C ASP A 144 3.31 17.19 13.74
N ARG A 145 4.11 16.74 14.71
CA ARG A 145 4.11 17.30 16.06
C ARG A 145 4.57 18.75 16.11
N LEU A 146 5.46 19.16 15.21
CA LEU A 146 5.94 20.54 15.08
C LEU A 146 5.00 21.42 14.22
N ARG A 147 3.85 20.91 13.75
CA ARG A 147 2.92 21.60 12.82
C ARG A 147 3.55 22.04 11.49
N TYR A 148 4.78 21.59 11.19
CA TYR A 148 5.43 21.86 9.91
C TYR A 148 4.94 20.91 8.81
N LEU A 149 4.20 19.87 9.17
CA LEU A 149 3.70 18.89 8.21
C LEU A 149 2.95 19.56 7.06
N THR A 150 2.12 20.57 7.32
CA THR A 150 1.38 21.32 6.29
C THR A 150 2.27 21.88 5.18
N TYR A 151 3.49 22.31 5.50
CA TYR A 151 4.45 22.85 4.53
C TYR A 151 5.21 21.75 3.77
N VAL A 152 5.33 20.55 4.36
CA VAL A 152 6.08 19.42 3.79
C VAL A 152 5.15 18.40 3.11
N VAL A 153 3.83 18.52 3.29
CA VAL A 153 2.81 17.63 2.70
C VAL A 153 3.05 17.39 1.19
N PRO A 154 3.26 18.41 0.33
CA PRO A 154 3.42 18.17 -1.10
C PRO A 154 4.58 17.20 -1.43
N TRP A 155 5.66 17.28 -0.68
CA TRP A 155 6.85 16.43 -0.82
C TRP A 155 6.60 15.02 -0.29
N ILE A 156 5.95 14.89 0.86
CA ILE A 156 5.60 13.59 1.46
C ILE A 156 4.61 12.82 0.59
N LEU A 157 3.62 13.49 0.01
CA LEU A 157 2.66 12.85 -0.88
C LEU A 157 3.36 12.24 -2.10
N SER A 158 4.38 12.91 -2.64
CA SER A 158 5.18 12.37 -3.73
C SER A 158 5.91 11.08 -3.34
N TYR A 159 6.47 11.04 -2.13
CA TYR A 159 7.10 9.84 -1.57
C TYR A 159 6.10 8.70 -1.39
N TRP A 160 4.88 8.96 -0.90
CA TRP A 160 3.85 7.95 -0.76
C TRP A 160 3.38 7.39 -2.10
N ARG A 161 3.25 8.24 -3.12
CA ARG A 161 2.92 7.81 -4.48
C ARG A 161 4.02 6.90 -5.06
N CYS A 162 5.28 7.31 -4.96
CA CYS A 162 6.41 6.47 -5.38
C CYS A 162 6.46 5.14 -4.64
N SER A 163 6.24 5.17 -3.31
CA SER A 163 6.18 3.96 -2.50
C SER A 163 5.08 3.02 -3.02
N LYS A 164 3.90 3.52 -3.41
CA LYS A 164 2.84 2.68 -3.98
C LYS A 164 3.24 2.00 -5.29
N TYR A 165 3.91 2.70 -6.21
CA TYR A 165 4.44 2.05 -7.42
C TYR A 165 5.44 0.95 -7.07
N THR A 166 6.36 1.19 -6.14
CA THR A 166 7.31 0.17 -5.68
C THR A 166 6.60 -1.04 -5.06
N CYS A 167 5.49 -0.82 -4.33
CA CYS A 167 4.68 -1.90 -3.78
C CYS A 167 4.08 -2.76 -4.90
N ASP A 168 3.42 -2.12 -5.87
CA ASP A 168 2.81 -2.83 -7.00
C ASP A 168 3.86 -3.64 -7.78
N GLN A 169 5.09 -3.10 -7.92
CA GLN A 169 6.22 -3.81 -8.53
C GLN A 169 6.64 -5.05 -7.73
N TYR A 170 6.78 -4.95 -6.40
CA TYR A 170 7.02 -6.13 -5.55
C TYR A 170 5.89 -7.15 -5.66
N GLY A 171 4.63 -6.69 -5.68
CA GLY A 171 3.47 -7.53 -5.91
C GLY A 171 3.58 -8.30 -7.23
N TYR A 172 3.89 -7.61 -8.32
CA TYR A 172 4.07 -8.26 -9.62
C TYR A 172 5.23 -9.24 -9.64
N LEU A 173 6.37 -8.90 -9.03
CA LEU A 173 7.49 -9.84 -8.91
C LEU A 173 7.14 -11.09 -8.11
N CYS A 174 6.18 -11.02 -7.20
CA CYS A 174 5.71 -12.17 -6.43
C CYS A 174 4.66 -12.99 -7.19
N ALA A 175 3.80 -12.33 -7.95
CA ALA A 175 2.73 -12.96 -8.71
C ALA A 175 3.22 -13.60 -10.01
N GLU A 176 4.19 -12.97 -10.68
CA GLU A 176 4.74 -13.36 -11.98
C GLU A 176 3.69 -13.51 -13.10
N ASP A 177 2.53 -12.87 -12.92
CA ASP A 177 1.43 -12.87 -13.87
C ASP A 177 0.86 -11.46 -13.97
N LEU A 178 1.08 -10.81 -15.12
CA LEU A 178 0.64 -9.44 -15.36
C LEU A 178 -0.88 -9.37 -15.45
N HIS A 179 -1.54 -10.37 -16.04
CA HIS A 179 -2.99 -10.37 -16.18
C HIS A 179 -3.67 -10.47 -14.80
N ALA A 180 -3.23 -11.40 -13.95
CA ALA A 180 -3.72 -11.53 -12.58
C ALA A 180 -3.47 -10.24 -11.77
N SER A 181 -2.26 -9.69 -11.86
CA SER A 181 -1.88 -8.46 -11.15
C SER A 181 -2.73 -7.25 -11.56
N LEU A 182 -2.95 -7.06 -12.87
CA LEU A 182 -3.82 -6.02 -13.39
C LEU A 182 -5.29 -6.26 -13.02
N GLY A 183 -5.73 -7.51 -12.95
CA GLY A 183 -7.04 -7.92 -12.46
C GLY A 183 -7.30 -7.50 -11.00
N VAL A 184 -6.28 -7.60 -10.13
CA VAL A 184 -6.39 -7.10 -8.75
C VAL A 184 -6.54 -5.57 -8.72
N ILE A 185 -5.75 -4.83 -9.52
CA ILE A 185 -5.88 -3.38 -9.64
C ILE A 185 -7.27 -2.98 -10.16
N ALA A 186 -7.80 -3.71 -11.14
CA ALA A 186 -9.14 -3.52 -11.68
C ALA A 186 -10.21 -3.69 -10.60
N ARG A 187 -10.16 -4.79 -9.83
CA ARG A 187 -11.10 -5.03 -8.71
C ARG A 187 -10.98 -3.99 -7.60
N LEU A 188 -9.78 -3.50 -7.30
CA LEU A 188 -9.59 -2.40 -6.35
C LEU A 188 -10.22 -1.08 -6.85
N THR A 189 -10.41 -0.93 -8.17
CA THR A 189 -10.98 0.28 -8.78
C THR A 189 -12.50 0.24 -8.83
N VAL A 190 -13.09 -0.87 -9.30
CA VAL A 190 -14.53 -0.94 -9.62
C VAL A 190 -15.29 -2.06 -8.92
N GLY A 191 -14.66 -2.81 -8.02
CA GLY A 191 -15.30 -3.89 -7.27
C GLY A 191 -15.23 -5.26 -7.96
N LYS A 192 -15.84 -6.27 -7.32
CA LYS A 192 -15.84 -7.68 -7.74
C LYS A 192 -16.46 -7.88 -9.11
N GLU A 193 -17.67 -7.35 -9.28
CA GLU A 193 -18.55 -7.66 -10.42
C GLU A 193 -18.05 -7.03 -11.71
N LEU A 194 -17.56 -5.79 -11.63
CA LEU A 194 -17.11 -5.04 -12.80
C LEU A 194 -15.61 -5.20 -13.09
N GLY A 195 -14.81 -5.66 -12.12
CA GLY A 195 -13.36 -5.79 -12.26
C GLY A 195 -12.93 -6.65 -13.45
N PRO A 196 -13.47 -7.88 -13.61
CA PRO A 196 -13.18 -8.74 -14.76
C PRO A 196 -13.64 -8.18 -16.11
N SER A 197 -14.65 -7.30 -16.11
CA SER A 197 -15.24 -6.72 -17.33
C SER A 197 -14.48 -5.50 -17.86
N ILE A 198 -13.44 -5.05 -17.15
CA ILE A 198 -12.65 -3.90 -17.59
C ILE A 198 -11.85 -4.24 -18.86
N SER A 199 -12.08 -3.46 -19.92
CA SER A 199 -11.25 -3.52 -21.13
C SER A 199 -9.87 -2.87 -20.88
N PRO A 200 -8.76 -3.60 -21.08
CA PRO A 200 -7.42 -3.02 -20.96
C PRO A 200 -7.19 -1.83 -21.92
N THR A 201 -7.72 -1.90 -23.14
CA THR A 201 -7.65 -0.79 -24.10
C THR A 201 -8.35 0.47 -23.59
N GLY A 202 -9.51 0.33 -22.93
CA GLY A 202 -10.22 1.47 -22.34
C GLY A 202 -9.42 2.15 -21.22
N VAL A 203 -8.78 1.35 -20.36
CA VAL A 203 -7.90 1.87 -19.30
C VAL A 203 -6.69 2.61 -19.89
N LEU A 204 -6.08 2.06 -20.94
CA LEU A 204 -4.95 2.68 -21.63
C LEU A 204 -5.35 4.00 -22.32
N GLU A 205 -6.52 4.05 -22.93
CA GLU A 205 -7.06 5.29 -23.50
C GLU A 205 -7.27 6.36 -22.43
N GLN A 206 -7.83 5.99 -21.27
CA GLN A 206 -7.96 6.90 -20.15
C GLN A 206 -6.61 7.36 -19.60
N ALA A 207 -5.63 6.45 -19.49
CA ALA A 207 -4.26 6.79 -19.10
C ALA A 207 -3.63 7.81 -20.08
N HIS A 208 -3.86 7.65 -21.38
CA HIS A 208 -3.39 8.56 -22.42
C HIS A 208 -4.07 9.94 -22.34
N GLN A 209 -5.35 10.00 -21.98
CA GLN A 209 -6.02 11.29 -21.73
C GLN A 209 -5.45 11.98 -20.48
N VAL A 210 -5.23 11.22 -19.40
CA VAL A 210 -4.67 11.74 -18.14
C VAL A 210 -3.24 12.27 -18.33
N SER A 211 -2.41 11.60 -19.14
CA SER A 211 -1.04 12.06 -19.40
C SER A 211 -0.97 13.38 -20.19
N ARG A 212 -1.96 13.65 -21.05
CA ARG A 212 -2.01 14.86 -21.90
C ARG A 212 -2.69 16.05 -21.24
N ARG A 213 -3.58 15.83 -20.27
CA ARG A 213 -4.32 16.90 -19.60
C ARG A 213 -3.55 17.41 -18.37
N THR A 214 -3.15 18.68 -18.41
CA THR A 214 -2.40 19.33 -17.32
C THR A 214 -3.15 19.27 -15.99
N LEU A 215 -4.46 19.55 -16.00
CA LEU A 215 -5.29 19.51 -14.79
C LEU A 215 -5.34 18.12 -14.15
N SER A 216 -5.42 17.06 -14.96
CA SER A 216 -5.43 15.67 -14.45
C SER A 216 -4.10 15.32 -13.76
N ARG A 217 -2.98 15.82 -14.29
CA ARG A 217 -1.65 15.68 -13.66
C ARG A 217 -1.54 16.47 -12.35
N TYR A 218 -2.05 17.71 -12.32
CA TYR A 218 -2.07 18.51 -11.10
C TYR A 218 -2.98 17.93 -10.02
N ALA A 219 -4.10 17.34 -10.40
CA ALA A 219 -5.02 16.68 -9.47
C ALA A 219 -4.37 15.49 -8.73
N GLU A 220 -3.30 14.89 -9.27
CA GLU A 220 -2.56 13.82 -8.60
C GLU A 220 -1.65 14.35 -7.48
N LEU A 221 -1.21 15.62 -7.58
CA LEU A 221 -0.26 16.20 -6.62
C LEU A 221 -0.85 16.28 -5.21
N SER A 222 -2.16 16.51 -5.10
CA SER A 222 -2.91 16.56 -3.84
C SER A 222 -3.30 15.18 -3.30
N GLN A 223 -2.97 14.09 -4.00
CA GLN A 223 -3.34 12.73 -3.60
C GLN A 223 -2.16 11.96 -3.02
N ALA A 224 -2.44 11.18 -1.96
CA ALA A 224 -1.48 10.29 -1.30
C ALA A 224 -1.19 9.02 -2.12
N GLN A 225 -2.12 8.64 -2.99
CA GLN A 225 -1.98 7.51 -3.90
C GLN A 225 -1.96 8.02 -5.34
N PRO A 226 -1.25 7.34 -6.26
CA PRO A 226 -1.30 7.69 -7.66
C PRO A 226 -2.66 7.33 -8.26
N HIS A 227 -3.01 7.95 -9.39
CA HIS A 227 -4.21 7.59 -10.14
C HIS A 227 -4.18 6.11 -10.52
N MET A 228 -5.32 5.42 -10.46
CA MET A 228 -5.40 3.99 -10.75
C MET A 228 -4.89 3.65 -12.16
N VAL A 229 -5.19 4.49 -13.16
CA VAL A 229 -4.69 4.32 -14.53
C VAL A 229 -3.17 4.44 -14.63
N ASN A 230 -2.55 5.29 -13.80
CA ASN A 230 -1.11 5.43 -13.74
C ASN A 230 -0.45 4.22 -13.05
N ARG A 231 -1.09 3.66 -12.02
CA ARG A 231 -0.66 2.39 -11.38
C ARG A 231 -0.69 1.24 -12.39
N TYR A 232 -1.81 1.12 -13.11
CA TYR A 232 -2.00 0.12 -14.17
C TYR A 232 -0.90 0.23 -15.25
N LEU A 233 -0.67 1.44 -15.77
CA LEU A 233 0.38 1.69 -16.77
C LEU A 233 1.79 1.45 -16.23
N ASN A 234 2.09 1.87 -15.00
CA ASN A 234 3.41 1.67 -14.40
C ASN A 234 3.74 0.17 -14.29
N LEU A 235 2.76 -0.64 -13.93
CA LEU A 235 2.93 -2.09 -13.80
C LEU A 235 3.21 -2.75 -15.15
N ILE A 236 2.48 -2.37 -16.20
CA ILE A 236 2.74 -2.85 -17.56
C ILE A 236 4.15 -2.48 -18.02
N ALA A 237 4.55 -1.22 -17.80
CA ALA A 237 5.87 -0.74 -18.18
C ALA A 237 7.01 -1.45 -17.40
N PHE A 238 6.78 -1.75 -16.12
CA PHE A 238 7.71 -2.53 -15.30
C PHE A 238 7.79 -3.99 -15.73
N ALA A 239 6.65 -4.62 -16.03
CA ALA A 239 6.62 -5.97 -16.59
C ALA A 239 7.41 -6.06 -17.90
N GLY A 240 7.31 -5.04 -18.75
CA GLY A 240 8.11 -4.94 -19.97
C GLY A 240 9.63 -4.88 -19.74
N SER A 241 10.09 -4.37 -18.60
CA SER A 241 11.53 -4.25 -18.29
C SER A 241 12.10 -5.47 -17.58
N VAL A 242 11.30 -6.17 -16.77
CA VAL A 242 11.74 -7.34 -15.98
C VAL A 242 11.39 -8.67 -16.66
N MET A 243 10.18 -8.79 -17.23
CA MET A 243 9.67 -10.04 -17.80
C MET A 243 9.03 -9.80 -19.20
N PRO A 244 9.85 -9.61 -20.24
CA PRO A 244 9.38 -9.24 -21.58
C PRO A 244 8.38 -10.22 -22.20
N ALA A 245 8.48 -11.51 -21.88
CA ALA A 245 7.57 -12.55 -22.37
C ALA A 245 6.13 -12.36 -21.86
N ASP A 246 5.96 -11.92 -20.62
CA ASP A 246 4.65 -11.67 -20.02
C ASP A 246 4.03 -10.38 -20.56
N TYR A 247 4.84 -9.33 -20.69
CA TYR A 247 4.46 -8.12 -21.40
C TYR A 247 4.05 -8.38 -22.85
N ALA A 248 4.77 -9.25 -23.59
CA ALA A 248 4.43 -9.61 -24.96
C ALA A 248 3.08 -10.33 -25.04
N ARG A 249 2.78 -11.24 -24.10
CA ARG A 249 1.47 -11.91 -23.98
C ARG A 249 0.35 -10.90 -23.76
N PHE A 250 0.51 -9.98 -22.80
CA PHE A 250 -0.46 -8.90 -22.58
C PHE A 250 -0.67 -8.04 -23.83
N ARG A 251 0.43 -7.60 -24.48
CA ARG A 251 0.36 -6.79 -25.70
C ARG A 251 -0.35 -7.50 -26.85
N ALA A 252 -0.19 -8.82 -26.97
CA ALA A 252 -0.85 -9.62 -27.99
C ALA A 252 -2.38 -9.67 -27.79
N GLY A 253 -2.85 -9.59 -26.54
CA GLY A 253 -4.28 -9.53 -26.20
C GLY A 253 -4.96 -8.18 -26.46
N LEU A 254 -4.20 -7.12 -26.76
CA LEU A 254 -4.75 -5.81 -27.08
C LEU A 254 -5.18 -5.72 -28.55
N ASP A 255 -6.21 -4.93 -28.82
CA ASP A 255 -6.58 -4.51 -30.16
C ASP A 255 -5.55 -3.55 -30.77
N GLU A 256 -5.69 -3.23 -32.07
CA GLU A 256 -4.73 -2.37 -32.77
C GLU A 256 -4.67 -0.95 -32.17
N LYS A 257 -5.82 -0.43 -31.73
CA LYS A 257 -5.89 0.86 -31.03
C LYS A 257 -5.11 0.81 -29.73
N GLY A 258 -5.35 -0.22 -28.90
CA GLY A 258 -4.66 -0.42 -27.62
C GLY A 258 -3.16 -0.55 -27.78
N ARG A 259 -2.68 -1.31 -28.77
CA ARG A 259 -1.25 -1.46 -29.07
C ARG A 259 -0.57 -0.14 -29.45
N ARG A 260 -1.25 0.71 -30.24
CA ARG A 260 -0.74 2.03 -30.62
C ARG A 260 -0.64 2.95 -29.40
N ILE A 261 -1.71 3.04 -28.61
CA ILE A 261 -1.75 3.87 -27.40
C ILE A 261 -0.69 3.42 -26.39
N LEU A 262 -0.56 2.11 -26.18
CA LEU A 262 0.43 1.55 -25.27
C LEU A 262 1.86 1.92 -25.67
N ARG A 263 2.17 1.87 -26.98
CA ARG A 263 3.48 2.28 -27.50
C ARG A 263 3.80 3.73 -27.15
N ASP A 264 2.86 4.63 -27.37
CA ASP A 264 3.03 6.06 -27.08
C ASP A 264 3.20 6.32 -25.57
N LEU A 265 2.44 5.60 -24.74
CA LEU A 265 2.50 5.71 -23.29
C LEU A 265 3.83 5.21 -22.73
N ILE A 266 4.31 4.04 -23.17
CA ILE A 266 5.56 3.44 -22.66
C ILE A 266 6.76 4.36 -22.90
N LEU A 267 6.80 5.08 -24.03
CA LEU A 267 7.87 6.04 -24.32
C LEU A 267 7.98 7.19 -23.31
N GLN A 268 6.90 7.46 -22.57
CA GLN A 268 6.83 8.48 -21.53
C GLN A 268 7.12 7.93 -20.12
N THR A 269 7.22 6.60 -19.97
CA THR A 269 7.45 5.97 -18.66
C THR A 269 8.94 5.92 -18.29
N PRO A 270 9.27 5.98 -16.99
CA PRO A 270 10.66 5.92 -16.52
C PRO A 270 11.35 4.56 -16.77
N HIS A 271 10.58 3.51 -17.05
CA HIS A 271 11.11 2.16 -17.33
C HIS A 271 11.74 2.02 -18.73
N ARG A 272 11.74 3.09 -19.54
CA ARG A 272 12.32 3.13 -20.89
C ARG A 272 13.82 2.80 -20.94
N GLN A 273 14.56 2.95 -19.84
CA GLN A 273 16.04 2.97 -19.85
C GLN A 273 16.72 1.91 -18.98
N SER A 274 16.00 1.03 -18.30
CA SER A 274 16.64 0.07 -17.37
C SER A 274 16.43 -1.38 -17.82
N PRO A 275 17.45 -2.06 -18.33
CA PRO A 275 17.46 -3.53 -18.34
C PRO A 275 17.62 -3.99 -16.88
N VAL A 276 16.50 -4.09 -16.16
CA VAL A 276 16.47 -4.61 -14.77
C VAL A 276 16.95 -6.07 -14.72
N SER A 277 16.95 -6.75 -15.87
CA SER A 277 17.41 -8.14 -16.05
C SER A 277 18.86 -8.43 -15.66
N GLN A 278 19.69 -7.43 -15.36
CA GLN A 278 21.09 -7.67 -14.98
C GLN A 278 21.33 -7.94 -13.48
N HIS A 279 20.34 -7.69 -12.60
CA HIS A 279 20.59 -7.70 -11.14
C HIS A 279 19.67 -8.63 -10.33
N TRP A 280 18.75 -9.35 -10.98
CA TRP A 280 17.89 -10.32 -10.29
C TRP A 280 18.41 -11.74 -10.55
N PRO A 281 18.78 -12.53 -9.52
CA PRO A 281 19.11 -13.92 -9.74
C PRO A 281 17.88 -14.63 -10.30
N ALA A 282 18.06 -15.35 -11.42
CA ALA A 282 17.06 -16.31 -11.86
C ALA A 282 16.79 -17.27 -10.69
N ALA A 283 15.51 -17.43 -10.35
CA ALA A 283 15.06 -18.40 -9.37
C ALA A 283 15.37 -19.83 -9.85
#